data_AF-A0A9N7UEL8-F1
#
_entry.id   AF-A0A9N7UEL8-F1
#
_cell.length_a   1.000
_cell.length_b   1.000
_cell.length_c   1.000
_cell.angle_alpha   90.00
_cell.angle_beta   90.00
_cell.angle_gamma   90.00
#
_symmetry.space_group_name_H-M   'P 1'
#
loop_
_entity.id
_entity.type
_entity.pdbx_description
1 polymer ?
#
loop_
_entity_poly.entity_id
_entity_poly.type
_entity_poly.pdbx_seq_one_letter_code
_entity_poly.pdbx_strand_id
1 'polypeptide(L)'
;MLLNQPRIDLKNDFNIQRLRASLILLINNTISQSGLAGDVCPDPGVPEYGKRMGSSFQIGSSVQFSCDDSYVLQGSKSITCQRVTDTLAAWSDHRPICRTRTCGSNLRGPKGVITSPNYPVQYENNAHCVWVITAMDSGKVIKLSFEEFDLERGYDTLTVGDGGKIGDTRRVLYVLTGSSVPDLIVSLSNQMWLHLQSDDTIGSAGV
;
A
#
# COMPACT_ATOMS: atom_id res chain seq x y z
N MET A 1 -2.60 -21.51 46.77
CA MET A 1 -1.41 -20.91 46.13
C MET A 1 -1.23 -21.58 44.79
N LEU A 2 -1.58 -20.89 43.70
CA LEU A 2 -1.20 -21.28 42.36
C LEU A 2 -0.51 -20.06 41.75
N LEU A 3 0.73 -20.27 41.33
CA LEU A 3 1.64 -19.29 40.77
C LEU A 3 1.08 -18.79 39.43
N ASN A 4 0.80 -17.49 39.34
CA ASN A 4 0.55 -16.80 38.08
C ASN A 4 1.84 -16.83 37.24
N GLN A 5 1.82 -17.57 36.14
CA GLN A 5 2.73 -17.30 35.03
C GLN A 5 2.15 -16.13 34.20
N PRO A 6 2.98 -15.19 33.71
CA PRO A 6 2.52 -14.12 32.84
C PRO A 6 2.08 -14.72 31.49
N ARG A 7 0.78 -14.64 31.23
CA ARG A 7 0.23 -14.85 29.89
C ARG A 7 0.73 -13.69 29.04
N ILE A 8 1.67 -13.97 28.14
CA ILE A 8 2.09 -13.03 27.10
C ILE A 8 0.85 -12.81 26.22
N ASP A 9 0.16 -11.69 26.45
CA ASP A 9 -0.96 -11.26 25.64
C ASP A 9 -0.40 -10.59 24.38
N LEU A 10 -0.35 -11.34 23.29
CA LEU A 10 0.12 -10.89 21.97
C LEU A 10 -0.85 -9.90 21.28
N LYS A 11 -1.81 -9.31 22.00
CA LYS A 11 -2.79 -8.38 21.43
C LYS A 11 -2.34 -6.93 21.26
N ASN A 12 -1.09 -6.59 21.57
CA ASN A 12 -0.74 -5.18 21.80
C ASN A 12 0.34 -4.58 20.89
N ASP A 13 0.62 -5.10 19.68
CA ASP A 13 1.65 -4.48 18.83
C ASP A 13 1.51 -4.68 17.30
N PHE A 14 0.31 -4.64 16.72
CA PHE A 14 0.19 -4.43 15.27
C PHE A 14 -1.08 -3.62 14.93
N ASN A 15 -0.92 -2.32 14.69
CA ASN A 15 -1.88 -1.52 13.92
C ASN A 15 -1.86 -2.03 12.46
N ILE A 16 -2.84 -2.84 12.05
CA ILE A 16 -2.85 -3.49 10.74
C ILE A 16 -3.81 -2.74 9.81
N GLN A 17 -3.48 -1.51 9.40
CA GLN A 17 -4.26 -0.75 8.41
C GLN A 17 -4.19 -1.38 6.99
N ARG A 18 -4.96 -2.44 6.73
CA ARG A 18 -4.87 -3.26 5.50
C ARG A 18 -6.26 -3.57 4.94
N LEU A 19 -6.39 -3.51 3.62
CA LEU A 19 -7.63 -3.87 2.93
C LEU A 19 -7.35 -4.80 1.75
N ARG A 20 -8.02 -5.95 1.73
CA ARG A 20 -7.98 -6.95 0.64
C ARG A 20 -9.38 -7.45 0.29
N ALA A 21 -9.65 -7.59 -1.00
CA ALA A 21 -10.76 -8.35 -1.56
C ALA A 21 -10.27 -9.19 -2.74
N SER A 22 -10.58 -10.50 -2.86
CA SER A 22 -9.88 -11.42 -3.81
C SER A 22 -10.50 -11.72 -5.19
N LEU A 23 -9.55 -12.06 -6.09
CA LEU A 23 -9.51 -12.93 -7.27
C LEU A 23 -8.02 -13.08 -7.71
N ILE A 24 -7.47 -14.30 -7.76
CA ILE A 24 -6.01 -14.63 -7.73
C ILE A 24 -5.29 -14.52 -9.10
N LEU A 25 -3.99 -14.15 -9.10
CA LEU A 25 -2.90 -14.79 -9.87
C LEU A 25 -1.50 -14.36 -9.35
N LEU A 26 -0.57 -15.34 -9.26
CA LEU A 26 0.84 -15.14 -8.89
C LEU A 26 1.69 -15.00 -10.16
N ILE A 27 2.70 -14.14 -10.12
CA ILE A 27 3.85 -14.19 -11.03
C ILE A 27 5.14 -14.16 -10.22
N ASN A 28 5.98 -15.17 -10.48
CA ASN A 28 7.38 -15.18 -10.08
C ASN A 28 8.16 -14.28 -11.04
N ASN A 29 9.13 -13.51 -10.53
CA ASN A 29 10.18 -12.97 -11.38
C ASN A 29 11.56 -13.39 -10.87
N THR A 30 12.32 -13.95 -11.80
CA THR A 30 13.71 -14.35 -11.65
C THR A 30 14.62 -13.14 -11.71
N ILE A 31 15.55 -13.04 -10.76
CA ILE A 31 16.60 -12.01 -10.76
C ILE A 31 17.73 -12.47 -11.70
N SER A 32 18.07 -11.65 -12.70
CA SER A 32 19.29 -11.79 -13.48
C SER A 32 20.45 -11.15 -12.71
N GLN A 33 21.52 -11.92 -12.49
CA GLN A 33 22.72 -11.50 -11.79
C GLN A 33 23.87 -11.34 -12.80
N SER A 34 24.52 -10.18 -12.82
CA SER A 34 25.82 -9.99 -13.46
C SER A 34 26.78 -9.38 -12.46
N GLY A 35 27.79 -10.16 -12.06
CA GLY A 35 28.84 -9.75 -11.13
C GLY A 35 29.98 -9.04 -11.84
N LEU A 36 30.48 -7.98 -11.19
CA LEU A 36 31.81 -7.42 -11.42
C LEU A 36 32.49 -7.24 -10.06
N ALA A 37 33.76 -7.63 -10.00
CA ALA A 37 34.60 -7.57 -8.80
C ALA A 37 34.88 -6.12 -8.38
N GLY A 38 34.77 -5.83 -7.09
CA GLY A 38 35.26 -4.59 -6.50
C GLY A 38 34.60 -4.24 -5.16
N ASP A 39 35.34 -3.51 -4.32
CA ASP A 39 34.91 -2.90 -3.05
C ASP A 39 33.85 -1.77 -3.23
N VAL A 40 33.04 -1.87 -4.30
CA VAL A 40 32.15 -0.82 -4.78
C VAL A 40 30.80 -1.43 -5.16
N CYS A 41 29.73 -0.87 -4.61
CA CYS A 41 28.37 -1.27 -4.95
C CYS A 41 27.97 -0.74 -6.35
N PRO A 42 27.09 -1.45 -7.08
CA PRO A 42 26.56 -0.96 -8.35
C PRO A 42 25.78 0.34 -8.15
N ASP A 43 25.74 1.22 -9.15
CA ASP A 43 24.95 2.45 -9.05
C ASP A 43 23.47 2.09 -8.79
N PRO A 44 22.91 2.49 -7.64
CA PRO A 44 21.54 2.16 -7.29
C PRO A 44 20.53 2.95 -8.12
N GLY A 45 20.91 3.87 -9.01
CA GLY A 45 20.02 4.68 -9.84
C GLY A 45 19.30 5.79 -9.07
N VAL A 46 18.38 6.48 -9.76
CA VAL A 46 17.49 7.50 -9.19
C VAL A 46 16.04 7.01 -9.35
N PRO A 47 15.19 7.09 -8.31
CA PRO A 47 13.78 6.73 -8.45
C PRO A 47 13.08 7.63 -9.48
N GLU A 48 12.13 7.08 -10.23
CA GLU A 48 11.23 7.89 -11.07
C GLU A 48 10.43 8.84 -10.17
N TYR A 49 10.29 10.13 -10.54
CA TYR A 49 9.69 11.18 -9.70
C TYR A 49 10.42 11.37 -8.35
N GLY A 50 11.73 11.16 -8.33
CA GLY A 50 12.55 11.33 -7.15
C GLY A 50 13.97 11.78 -7.46
N LYS A 51 14.73 11.93 -6.39
CA LYS A 51 16.10 12.45 -6.38
C LYS A 51 16.96 11.56 -5.48
N ARG A 52 18.23 11.40 -5.86
CA ARG A 52 19.26 10.78 -5.05
C ARG A 52 20.26 11.83 -4.59
N MET A 53 20.60 11.81 -3.31
CA MET A 53 21.66 12.60 -2.69
C MET A 53 22.85 11.70 -2.39
N GLY A 54 24.02 12.06 -2.90
CA GLY A 54 25.25 11.26 -2.79
C GLY A 54 25.59 10.51 -4.08
N SER A 55 26.89 10.33 -4.30
CA SER A 55 27.46 9.75 -5.52
C SER A 55 28.63 8.79 -5.25
N SER A 56 28.96 8.56 -3.97
CA SER A 56 29.97 7.57 -3.59
C SER A 56 29.33 6.19 -3.40
N PHE A 57 29.89 5.18 -4.05
CA PHE A 57 29.40 3.80 -3.99
C PHE A 57 30.42 2.85 -3.34
N GLN A 58 31.47 3.39 -2.71
CA GLN A 58 32.44 2.60 -1.96
C GLN A 58 31.80 2.03 -0.69
N ILE A 59 32.31 0.90 -0.19
CA ILE A 59 31.91 0.33 1.10
C ILE A 59 31.90 1.39 2.21
N GLY A 60 30.82 1.43 2.99
CA GLY A 60 30.57 2.42 4.06
C GLY A 60 29.89 3.70 3.57
N SER A 61 29.88 3.98 2.26
CA SER A 61 29.17 5.13 1.72
C SER A 61 27.66 4.92 1.81
N SER A 62 26.95 6.00 2.12
CA SER A 62 25.48 6.02 2.12
C SER A 62 24.98 7.00 1.08
N VAL A 63 23.91 6.61 0.38
CA VAL A 63 23.11 7.52 -0.46
C VAL A 63 21.73 7.69 0.14
N GLN A 64 21.16 8.88 -0.02
CA GLN A 64 19.81 9.19 0.46
C GLN A 64 18.88 9.46 -0.72
N PHE A 65 17.59 9.21 -0.52
CA PHE A 65 16.58 9.41 -1.53
C PHE A 65 15.46 10.32 -1.03
N SER A 66 14.89 11.07 -1.94
CA SER A 66 13.71 11.91 -1.73
C SER A 66 12.80 11.84 -2.96
N CYS A 67 11.51 12.12 -2.78
CA CYS A 67 10.57 12.20 -3.89
C CYS A 67 10.28 13.66 -4.26
N ASP A 68 9.83 13.88 -5.50
CA ASP A 68 9.26 15.14 -5.94
C ASP A 68 7.90 15.39 -5.27
N ASP A 69 7.41 16.63 -5.36
CA ASP A 69 6.16 17.04 -4.72
C ASP A 69 4.98 16.16 -5.18
N SER A 70 4.12 15.78 -4.23
CA SER A 70 2.99 14.84 -4.41
C SER A 70 3.35 13.36 -4.48
N TYR A 71 4.63 13.00 -4.41
CA TYR A 71 5.10 11.62 -4.32
C TYR A 71 5.66 11.30 -2.94
N VAL A 72 5.47 10.07 -2.51
CA VAL A 72 5.91 9.53 -1.22
C VAL A 72 6.94 8.44 -1.46
N LEU A 73 8.00 8.46 -0.65
CA LEU A 73 9.10 7.53 -0.74
C LEU A 73 8.71 6.19 -0.09
N GLN A 74 8.62 5.14 -0.91
CA GLN A 74 8.39 3.78 -0.46
C GLN A 74 9.72 3.01 -0.38
N GLY A 75 10.10 2.63 0.85
CA GLY A 75 11.34 1.89 1.14
C GLY A 75 12.34 2.72 1.95
N SER A 76 13.59 2.26 2.00
CA SER A 76 14.63 2.89 2.81
C SER A 76 15.01 4.29 2.29
N LYS A 77 14.88 5.31 3.17
CA LYS A 77 15.31 6.69 2.90
C LYS A 77 16.81 6.82 2.63
N SER A 78 17.60 5.89 3.17
CA SER A 78 19.03 5.79 2.90
C SER A 78 19.46 4.34 2.81
N ILE A 79 20.34 4.04 1.87
CA ILE A 79 20.98 2.74 1.72
C ILE A 79 22.49 2.90 1.85
N THR A 80 23.13 1.93 2.49
CA THR A 80 24.58 1.93 2.76
C THR A 80 25.25 0.80 1.98
N CYS A 81 26.38 1.08 1.34
CA CYS A 81 27.16 0.05 0.66
C CYS A 81 27.89 -0.80 1.70
N GLN A 82 27.61 -2.10 1.73
CA GLN A 82 28.14 -3.02 2.72
C GLN A 82 28.98 -4.10 2.06
N ARG A 83 30.01 -4.55 2.76
CA ARG A 83 30.76 -5.74 2.38
C ARG A 83 29.92 -6.96 2.74
N VAL A 84 29.57 -7.78 1.75
CA VAL A 84 28.85 -9.05 1.93
C VAL A 84 29.84 -10.20 2.05
N THR A 85 30.88 -10.20 1.20
CA THR A 85 32.02 -11.14 1.28
C THR A 85 33.31 -10.37 0.94
N ASP A 86 34.46 -11.03 1.06
CA ASP A 86 35.76 -10.42 0.72
C ASP A 86 35.84 -9.88 -0.73
N THR A 87 34.95 -10.32 -1.63
CA THR A 87 34.93 -9.91 -3.04
C THR A 87 33.61 -9.29 -3.49
N LEU A 88 32.61 -9.20 -2.61
CA LEU A 88 31.27 -8.72 -2.94
C LEU A 88 30.85 -7.57 -2.04
N ALA A 89 30.55 -6.43 -2.64
CA ALA A 89 29.85 -5.33 -2.01
C ALA A 89 28.40 -5.25 -2.53
N ALA A 90 27.44 -5.02 -1.64
CA ALA A 90 26.04 -4.82 -1.98
C ALA A 90 25.42 -3.74 -1.11
N TRP A 91 24.37 -3.09 -1.61
CA TRP A 91 23.59 -2.14 -0.82
C TRP A 91 22.83 -2.85 0.29
N SER A 92 22.68 -2.19 1.43
CA SER A 92 21.91 -2.66 2.58
C SER A 92 20.43 -2.88 2.29
N ASP A 93 19.91 -2.23 1.24
CA ASP A 93 18.53 -2.35 0.76
C ASP A 93 18.47 -1.97 -0.73
N HIS A 94 17.33 -2.23 -1.37
CA HIS A 94 17.06 -1.82 -2.74
C HIS A 94 16.80 -0.31 -2.86
N ARG A 95 16.94 0.22 -4.08
CA ARG A 95 16.53 1.59 -4.40
C ARG A 95 15.03 1.76 -4.09
N PRO A 96 14.63 2.78 -3.31
CA PRO A 96 13.22 3.03 -3.00
C PRO A 96 12.45 3.50 -4.24
N ILE A 97 11.12 3.48 -4.17
CA ILE A 97 10.23 3.89 -5.25
C ILE A 97 9.44 5.12 -4.80
N CYS A 98 9.31 6.13 -5.65
CA CYS A 98 8.42 7.25 -5.40
C CYS A 98 7.05 6.97 -6.01
N ARG A 99 6.00 7.00 -5.18
CA ARG A 99 4.60 6.76 -5.62
C ARG A 99 3.72 7.95 -5.27
N THR A 100 2.74 8.24 -6.11
CA THR A 100 1.74 9.28 -5.82
C THR A 100 0.90 8.89 -4.58
N ARG A 101 0.46 9.90 -3.82
CA ARG A 101 -0.54 9.75 -2.75
C ARG A 101 -1.92 9.35 -3.28
N THR A 102 -2.18 9.68 -4.55
CA THR A 102 -3.40 9.26 -5.23
C THR A 102 -3.23 7.85 -5.78
N CYS A 103 -4.25 7.03 -5.59
CA CYS A 103 -4.19 5.60 -5.91
C CYS A 103 -5.53 5.13 -6.50
N GLY A 104 -5.57 3.87 -6.90
CA GLY A 104 -6.76 3.22 -7.42
C GLY A 104 -6.73 2.97 -8.92
N SER A 105 -7.83 2.43 -9.43
CA SER A 105 -7.88 1.91 -10.80
C SER A 105 -9.31 1.84 -11.34
N ASN A 106 -9.42 1.79 -12.66
CA ASN A 106 -10.67 1.51 -13.36
C ASN A 106 -10.76 0.01 -13.63
N LEU A 107 -11.69 -0.66 -12.97
CA LEU A 107 -11.93 -2.09 -13.08
C LEU A 107 -13.13 -2.35 -13.99
N ARG A 108 -12.92 -3.19 -15.00
CA ARG A 108 -13.96 -3.65 -15.91
C ARG A 108 -13.87 -5.16 -16.04
N GLY A 109 -15.01 -5.83 -15.91
CA GLY A 109 -15.06 -7.28 -16.02
C GLY A 109 -16.13 -7.89 -15.14
N PRO A 110 -16.28 -9.22 -15.19
CA PRO A 110 -17.25 -9.94 -14.36
C PRO A 110 -16.82 -10.05 -12.89
N LYS A 111 -15.52 -9.90 -12.58
CA LYS A 111 -14.90 -9.99 -11.24
C LYS A 111 -13.57 -9.20 -11.22
N GLY A 112 -13.04 -8.88 -10.03
CA GLY A 112 -11.75 -8.21 -9.86
C GLY A 112 -11.30 -8.14 -8.40
N VAL A 113 -10.07 -7.64 -8.18
CA VAL A 113 -9.45 -7.42 -6.86
C VAL A 113 -9.22 -5.95 -6.63
N ILE A 114 -9.49 -5.53 -5.40
CA ILE A 114 -9.12 -4.21 -4.89
C ILE A 114 -8.28 -4.40 -3.64
N THR A 115 -7.18 -3.68 -3.57
CA THR A 115 -6.28 -3.66 -2.42
C THR A 115 -5.93 -2.21 -2.10
N SER A 116 -5.72 -1.94 -0.82
CA SER A 116 -5.09 -0.68 -0.41
C SER A 116 -3.70 -0.54 -1.03
N PRO A 117 -3.16 0.70 -1.14
CA PRO A 117 -1.77 0.90 -1.50
C PRO A 117 -0.87 0.06 -0.60
N ASN A 118 0.19 -0.49 -1.18
CA ASN A 118 1.22 -1.24 -0.47
C ASN A 118 0.78 -2.57 0.15
N TYR A 119 -0.49 -2.97 0.01
CA TYR A 119 -0.97 -4.28 0.50
C TYR A 119 -0.02 -5.42 0.08
N PRO A 120 0.37 -6.32 1.00
CA PRO A 120 -0.14 -6.47 2.35
C PRO A 120 0.48 -5.51 3.36
N VAL A 121 1.40 -4.62 3.04
CA VAL A 121 1.91 -3.63 4.01
C VAL A 121 0.86 -2.53 4.25
N GLN A 122 0.92 -1.85 5.40
CA GLN A 122 0.05 -0.71 5.70
C GLN A 122 0.13 0.35 4.61
N TYR A 123 -1.00 0.99 4.29
CA TYR A 123 -0.98 2.15 3.42
C TYR A 123 -0.39 3.36 4.16
N GLU A 124 0.12 4.33 3.40
CA GLU A 124 0.67 5.56 3.96
C GLU A 124 -0.47 6.51 4.37
N ASN A 125 -0.16 7.42 5.29
CA ASN A 125 -1.02 8.57 5.60
C ASN A 125 -1.28 9.40 4.35
N ASN A 126 -2.40 10.12 4.35
CA ASN A 126 -2.88 10.93 3.22
C ASN A 126 -3.09 10.14 1.93
N ALA A 127 -3.36 8.84 2.03
CA ALA A 127 -3.77 8.04 0.91
C ALA A 127 -5.12 8.54 0.39
N HIS A 128 -5.19 8.76 -0.91
CA HIS A 128 -6.40 9.20 -1.59
C HIS A 128 -6.67 8.29 -2.78
N CYS A 129 -7.28 7.13 -2.52
CA CYS A 129 -7.51 6.13 -3.56
C CYS A 129 -8.93 6.18 -4.10
N VAL A 130 -9.08 6.13 -5.42
CA VAL A 130 -10.37 6.02 -6.08
C VAL A 130 -10.38 4.82 -7.01
N TRP A 131 -11.29 3.88 -6.75
CA TRP A 131 -11.55 2.76 -7.66
C TRP A 131 -12.91 2.94 -8.31
N VAL A 132 -12.98 2.78 -9.63
CA VAL A 132 -14.24 2.78 -10.37
C VAL A 132 -14.44 1.40 -10.96
N ILE A 133 -15.55 0.78 -10.60
CA ILE A 133 -15.91 -0.57 -11.01
C ILE A 133 -17.07 -0.46 -11.99
N THR A 134 -16.93 -1.07 -13.17
CA THR A 134 -18.00 -1.14 -14.17
C THR A 134 -18.22 -2.59 -14.57
N ALA A 135 -19.40 -3.12 -14.27
CA ALA A 135 -19.86 -4.39 -14.78
C ALA A 135 -20.13 -4.28 -16.29
N MET A 136 -19.65 -5.26 -17.05
CA MET A 136 -19.76 -5.25 -18.53
C MET A 136 -21.20 -5.41 -19.01
N ASP A 137 -22.03 -6.13 -18.24
CA ASP A 137 -23.45 -6.28 -18.50
C ASP A 137 -24.21 -5.18 -17.73
N SER A 138 -24.88 -4.30 -18.46
CA SER A 138 -25.64 -3.19 -17.89
C SER A 138 -26.89 -3.62 -17.12
N GLY A 139 -27.33 -4.88 -17.27
CA GLY A 139 -28.41 -5.48 -16.48
C GLY A 139 -27.94 -6.15 -15.19
N LYS A 140 -26.65 -6.10 -14.87
CA LYS A 140 -26.07 -6.69 -13.65
C LYS A 140 -25.68 -5.64 -12.64
N VAL A 141 -25.65 -6.09 -11.38
CA VAL A 141 -25.16 -5.33 -10.23
C VAL A 141 -23.80 -5.86 -9.79
N ILE A 142 -23.05 -5.01 -9.11
CA ILE A 142 -21.75 -5.28 -8.52
C ILE A 142 -21.94 -5.73 -7.08
N LYS A 143 -21.26 -6.81 -6.70
CA LYS A 143 -21.22 -7.36 -5.35
C LYS A 143 -19.83 -7.14 -4.78
N LEU A 144 -19.74 -6.35 -3.72
CA LEU A 144 -18.49 -6.02 -3.02
C LEU A 144 -18.45 -6.75 -1.69
N SER A 145 -17.43 -7.59 -1.52
CA SER A 145 -17.15 -8.32 -0.27
C SER A 145 -15.70 -8.07 0.14
N PHE A 146 -15.47 -7.91 1.44
CA PHE A 146 -14.14 -7.71 2.00
C PHE A 146 -13.61 -9.02 2.57
N GLU A 147 -12.33 -9.32 2.30
CA GLU A 147 -11.62 -10.40 2.99
C GLU A 147 -10.88 -9.88 4.22
N GLU A 148 -10.34 -8.67 4.11
CA GLU A 148 -9.64 -7.96 5.17
C GLU A 148 -10.08 -6.50 5.12
N PHE A 149 -10.46 -5.95 6.27
CA PHE A 149 -10.90 -4.57 6.42
C PHE A 149 -10.41 -4.05 7.76
N ASP A 150 -9.40 -3.20 7.72
CA ASP A 150 -8.91 -2.50 8.89
C ASP A 150 -8.44 -1.10 8.49
N LEU A 151 -9.19 -0.10 8.95
CA LEU A 151 -8.96 1.33 8.77
C LEU A 151 -8.89 2.00 10.15
N GLU A 152 -8.19 3.13 10.25
CA GLU A 152 -8.18 3.92 11.48
C GLU A 152 -9.57 4.44 11.83
N ARG A 153 -10.10 3.99 12.98
CA ARG A 153 -11.48 4.26 13.38
C ARG A 153 -11.70 5.77 13.61
N GLY A 154 -12.56 6.36 12.79
CA GLY A 154 -12.97 7.76 12.92
C GLY A 154 -12.08 8.77 12.21
N TYR A 155 -10.99 8.31 11.58
CA TYR A 155 -10.02 9.13 10.87
C TYR A 155 -9.96 8.73 9.40
N ASP A 156 -9.74 7.43 9.16
CA ASP A 156 -9.72 6.88 7.83
C ASP A 156 -11.11 6.41 7.41
N THR A 157 -11.46 6.69 6.16
CA THR A 157 -12.77 6.32 5.63
C THR A 157 -12.67 5.66 4.26
N LEU A 158 -13.46 4.60 4.08
CA LEU A 158 -13.79 4.06 2.78
C LEU A 158 -15.24 4.42 2.45
N THR A 159 -15.42 5.35 1.52
CA THR A 159 -16.74 5.69 0.99
C THR A 159 -17.07 4.79 -0.19
N VAL A 160 -18.25 4.17 -0.16
CA VAL A 160 -18.79 3.32 -1.22
C VAL A 160 -19.98 4.02 -1.84
N GLY A 161 -19.95 4.27 -3.15
CA GLY A 161 -21.06 4.90 -3.86
C GLY A 161 -21.47 4.14 -5.13
N ASP A 162 -22.72 4.31 -5.50
CA ASP A 162 -23.33 3.73 -6.70
C ASP A 162 -23.21 4.68 -7.91
N GLY A 163 -23.20 4.10 -9.11
CA GLY A 163 -23.18 4.82 -10.38
C GLY A 163 -21.77 5.22 -10.83
N GLY A 164 -21.70 5.87 -11.99
CA GLY A 164 -20.42 6.26 -12.62
C GLY A 164 -19.84 7.59 -12.16
N LYS A 165 -20.55 8.37 -11.34
CA LYS A 165 -20.10 9.69 -10.89
C LYS A 165 -19.44 9.59 -9.51
N ILE A 166 -18.10 9.56 -9.49
CA ILE A 166 -17.28 9.58 -8.28
C ILE A 166 -17.67 10.79 -7.40
N GLY A 167 -17.83 10.56 -6.10
CA GLY A 167 -18.10 11.63 -5.13
C GLY A 167 -19.52 12.19 -5.16
N ASP A 168 -20.45 11.57 -5.89
CA ASP A 168 -21.87 11.94 -5.83
C ASP A 168 -22.47 11.52 -4.48
N THR A 169 -22.57 12.47 -3.55
CA THR A 169 -23.04 12.25 -2.18
C THR A 169 -24.46 11.67 -2.12
N ARG A 170 -25.28 11.87 -3.16
CA ARG A 170 -26.65 11.34 -3.25
C ARG A 170 -26.68 9.83 -3.52
N ARG A 171 -25.56 9.26 -3.97
CA ARG A 171 -25.41 7.84 -4.30
C ARG A 171 -24.45 7.11 -3.38
N VAL A 172 -24.06 7.73 -2.26
CA VAL A 172 -23.28 7.04 -1.24
C VAL A 172 -24.15 5.96 -0.60
N LEU A 173 -23.65 4.73 -0.64
CA LEU A 173 -24.27 3.57 -0.01
C LEU A 173 -23.77 3.44 1.43
N TYR A 174 -22.45 3.56 1.63
CA TYR A 174 -21.81 3.39 2.94
C TYR A 174 -20.59 4.31 3.09
N VAL A 175 -20.33 4.71 4.33
CA VAL A 175 -19.05 5.27 4.77
C VAL A 175 -18.54 4.37 5.87
N LEU A 176 -17.40 3.72 5.62
CA LEU A 176 -16.87 2.65 6.47
C LEU A 176 -15.58 3.10 7.14
N THR A 177 -15.35 2.64 8.37
CA THR A 177 -14.16 2.93 9.17
C THR A 177 -13.95 1.82 10.23
N GLY A 178 -12.79 1.76 10.86
CA GLY A 178 -12.44 0.75 11.86
C GLY A 178 -12.08 -0.62 11.27
N SER A 179 -12.10 -1.64 12.12
CA SER A 179 -11.58 -2.99 11.82
C SER A 179 -12.63 -4.09 11.70
N SER A 180 -13.92 -3.74 11.74
CA SER A 180 -14.98 -4.71 11.55
C SER A 180 -15.21 -4.95 10.07
N VAL A 181 -15.02 -6.20 9.62
CA VAL A 181 -15.30 -6.61 8.24
C VAL A 181 -16.78 -6.34 7.90
N PRO A 182 -17.08 -5.50 6.90
CA PRO A 182 -18.46 -5.20 6.51
C PRO A 182 -19.16 -6.40 5.85
N ASP A 183 -20.48 -6.44 5.99
CA ASP A 183 -21.33 -7.37 5.23
C ASP A 183 -21.28 -7.08 3.71
N LEU A 184 -21.79 -8.03 2.93
CA LEU A 184 -21.85 -7.92 1.46
C LEU A 184 -22.60 -6.63 1.03
N ILE A 185 -21.90 -5.76 0.31
CA ILE A 185 -22.49 -4.55 -0.28
C ILE A 185 -22.86 -4.84 -1.73
N VAL A 186 -24.07 -4.46 -2.13
CA VAL A 186 -24.57 -4.65 -3.51
C VAL A 186 -24.92 -3.30 -4.10
N SER A 187 -24.43 -3.02 -5.31
CA SER A 187 -24.78 -1.78 -6.04
C SER A 187 -26.23 -1.80 -6.52
N LEU A 188 -26.73 -0.62 -6.89
CA LEU A 188 -28.04 -0.45 -7.52
C LEU A 188 -27.93 -0.35 -9.05
N SER A 189 -26.74 -0.10 -9.57
CA SER A 189 -26.44 -0.01 -10.99
C SER A 189 -25.29 -0.94 -11.40
N ASN A 190 -24.94 -0.93 -12.69
CA ASN A 190 -23.77 -1.65 -13.19
C ASN A 190 -22.45 -0.90 -12.92
N GLN A 191 -22.48 0.18 -12.14
CA GLN A 191 -21.30 0.97 -11.78
C GLN A 191 -21.26 1.22 -10.27
N MET A 192 -20.05 1.19 -9.70
CA MET A 192 -19.78 1.47 -8.29
C MET A 192 -18.44 2.19 -8.21
N TRP A 193 -18.29 3.11 -7.28
CA TRP A 193 -17.02 3.73 -6.96
C TRP A 193 -16.70 3.57 -5.48
N LEU A 194 -15.41 3.41 -5.20
CA LEU A 194 -14.85 3.35 -3.87
C LEU A 194 -13.85 4.49 -3.71
N HIS A 195 -13.90 5.17 -2.58
CA HIS A 195 -12.98 6.25 -2.26
C HIS A 195 -12.41 6.04 -0.86
N LEU A 196 -11.12 5.68 -0.80
CA LEU A 196 -10.36 5.62 0.44
C LEU A 196 -9.69 6.96 0.66
N GLN A 197 -9.90 7.52 1.85
CA GLN A 197 -9.23 8.72 2.30
C GLN A 197 -8.67 8.48 3.71
N SER A 198 -7.34 8.61 3.86
CA SER A 198 -6.68 8.65 5.16
C SER A 198 -6.19 10.06 5.50
N ASP A 199 -5.96 10.30 6.80
CA ASP A 199 -5.48 11.58 7.30
C ASP A 199 -3.95 11.66 7.43
N ASP A 200 -3.44 12.73 8.03
CA ASP A 200 -2.00 13.01 8.17
C ASP A 200 -1.29 12.14 9.24
N THR A 201 -2.01 11.37 10.06
CA THR A 201 -1.46 10.67 11.24
C THR A 201 -1.43 9.15 11.07
N ILE A 202 -0.33 8.50 11.51
CA ILE A 202 -0.27 7.03 11.53
C ILE A 202 -0.90 6.60 12.84
N GLY A 203 -2.10 6.01 12.82
CA GLY A 203 -2.60 5.16 13.90
C GLY A 203 -2.48 5.81 15.28
N SER A 204 -2.89 7.06 15.42
CA SER A 204 -2.95 7.72 16.71
C SER A 204 -4.40 7.67 17.14
N ALA A 205 -4.70 6.86 18.16
CA ALA A 205 -5.84 7.16 19.01
C ALA A 205 -5.71 8.63 19.39
N GLY A 206 -6.52 9.49 18.77
CA GLY A 206 -6.42 10.92 18.97
C GLY A 206 -6.47 11.23 20.45
N VAL A 207 -5.57 12.14 20.83
CA VAL A 207 -5.48 12.76 22.15
C VAL A 207 -6.83 13.16 22.75
#